data_AF-A0A919Z3L6-F1
#
_entry.id   AF-A0A919Z3L6-F1
#
_cell.length_a   1.000
_cell.length_b   1.000
_cell.length_c   1.000
_cell.angle_alpha   90.00
_cell.angle_beta   90.00
_cell.angle_gamma   90.00
#
_symmetry.space_group_name_H-M   'P 1'
#
loop_
_entity.id
_entity.type
_entity.pdbx_description
1 polymer ?
#
loop_
_entity_poly.entity_id
_entity_poly.type
_entity_poly.pdbx_seq_one_letter_code
_entity_poly.pdbx_strand_id
1 'polypeptide(L)'
;MDKLIDELDLLTVQFVERMDQATYEEVEKFVEDREKLVLSIRQKWTLKDNQDVEPYKNKIARVLSYDSAIEAVIHKLKTEAEQHLGKSAQAKRQRAAYEPQVSPDAFMFDKKN
;
A
#
# COMPACT_ATOMS: atom_id res chain seq x y z
N MET A 1 -28.84 1.43 -0.65
CA MET A 1 -27.96 0.68 0.26
C MET A 1 -27.47 -0.56 -0.45
N ASP A 2 -28.39 -1.37 -0.98
CA ASP A 2 -28.10 -2.56 -1.82
C ASP A 2 -26.98 -2.34 -2.85
N LYS A 3 -27.13 -1.35 -3.75
CA LYS A 3 -26.08 -1.01 -4.74
C LYS A 3 -24.69 -0.76 -4.15
N LEU A 4 -24.59 -0.10 -2.98
CA LEU A 4 -23.29 0.20 -2.37
C LEU A 4 -22.63 -1.07 -1.81
N ILE A 5 -23.44 -1.99 -1.30
CA ILE A 5 -22.96 -3.26 -0.75
C ILE A 5 -22.59 -4.20 -1.89
N ASP A 6 -23.34 -4.17 -3.00
CA ASP A 6 -22.97 -4.86 -4.25
C ASP A 6 -21.66 -4.34 -4.84
N GLU A 7 -21.50 -3.02 -4.89
CA GLU A 7 -20.27 -2.38 -5.38
C GLU A 7 -19.07 -2.73 -4.48
N LEU A 8 -19.25 -2.72 -3.16
CA LEU A 8 -18.20 -3.10 -2.20
C LEU A 8 -17.79 -4.58 -2.36
N ASP A 9 -18.77 -5.46 -2.49
CA ASP A 9 -18.55 -6.89 -2.67
C ASP A 9 -17.88 -7.19 -4.02
N LEU A 10 -18.35 -6.58 -5.11
CA LEU A 10 -17.74 -6.71 -6.44
C LEU A 10 -16.30 -6.19 -6.44
N LEU A 11 -16.06 -5.00 -5.88
CA LEU A 11 -14.73 -4.41 -5.76
C LEU A 11 -13.77 -5.35 -5.01
N THR A 12 -14.26 -5.94 -3.91
CA THR A 12 -13.46 -6.87 -3.09
C THR A 12 -13.13 -8.14 -3.86
N VAL A 13 -14.11 -8.77 -4.49
CA VAL A 13 -13.91 -10.02 -5.25
C VAL A 13 -12.96 -9.79 -6.43
N GLN A 14 -13.18 -8.73 -7.22
CA GLN A 14 -12.31 -8.41 -8.36
C GLN A 14 -10.88 -8.12 -7.95
N PHE A 15 -10.68 -7.49 -6.79
CA PHE A 15 -9.33 -7.27 -6.27
C PHE A 15 -8.69 -8.59 -5.84
N VAL A 16 -9.39 -9.41 -5.07
CA VAL A 16 -8.86 -10.70 -4.58
C VAL A 16 -8.48 -11.64 -5.72
N GLU A 17 -9.24 -11.67 -6.82
CA GLU A 17 -8.93 -12.49 -8.00
C GLU A 17 -7.59 -12.15 -8.67
N ARG A 18 -7.10 -10.92 -8.47
CA ARG A 18 -5.87 -10.40 -9.11
C ARG A 18 -4.82 -9.88 -8.13
N MET A 19 -5.06 -10.01 -6.82
CA MET A 19 -4.24 -9.36 -5.78
C MET A 19 -2.78 -9.85 -5.79
N ASP A 20 -2.53 -11.08 -6.22
CA ASP A 20 -1.17 -11.65 -6.33
C ASP A 20 -0.30 -10.93 -7.36
N GLN A 21 -0.93 -10.23 -8.32
CA GLN A 21 -0.27 -9.47 -9.38
C GLN A 21 -0.46 -7.96 -9.23
N ALA A 22 -1.15 -7.51 -8.17
CA ALA A 22 -1.48 -6.11 -8.00
C ALA A 22 -0.23 -5.25 -7.73
N THR A 23 -0.12 -4.12 -8.41
CA THR A 23 0.94 -3.14 -8.14
C THR A 23 0.61 -2.30 -6.90
N TYR A 24 1.60 -1.57 -6.37
CA TYR A 24 1.39 -0.64 -5.27
C TYR A 24 0.25 0.34 -5.55
N GLU A 25 0.23 0.94 -6.74
CA GLU A 25 -0.78 1.91 -7.17
C GLU A 25 -2.18 1.29 -7.26
N GLU A 26 -2.27 0.02 -7.68
CA GLU A 26 -3.55 -0.70 -7.74
C GLU A 26 -4.08 -1.05 -6.35
N VAL A 27 -3.20 -1.42 -5.42
CA VAL A 27 -3.56 -1.66 -4.02
C VAL A 27 -3.99 -0.35 -3.35
N GLU A 28 -3.26 0.74 -3.56
CA GLU A 28 -3.62 2.07 -3.04
C GLU A 28 -4.99 2.50 -3.56
N LYS A 29 -5.20 2.44 -4.88
CA LYS A 29 -6.49 2.75 -5.50
C LYS A 29 -7.63 1.89 -4.94
N PHE A 30 -7.40 0.59 -4.76
CA PHE A 30 -8.38 -0.31 -4.18
C PHE A 30 -8.77 0.11 -2.75
N VAL A 31 -7.79 0.43 -1.90
CA VAL A 31 -8.03 0.87 -0.52
C VAL A 31 -8.85 2.17 -0.50
N GLU A 32 -8.49 3.16 -1.33
CA GLU A 32 -9.24 4.41 -1.43
C GLU A 32 -10.69 4.19 -1.89
N ASP A 33 -10.90 3.36 -2.91
CA ASP A 33 -12.23 3.11 -3.46
C ASP A 33 -13.08 2.30 -2.47
N ARG A 34 -12.48 1.34 -1.74
CA ARG A 34 -13.12 0.61 -0.63
C ARG A 34 -13.53 1.56 0.49
N GLU A 35 -12.68 2.50 0.87
CA GLU A 35 -12.97 3.49 1.92
C GLU A 35 -14.16 4.38 1.53
N LYS A 36 -14.18 4.91 0.30
CA LYS A 36 -15.30 5.74 -0.20
C LYS A 36 -16.64 4.99 -0.12
N LEU A 37 -16.66 3.71 -0.48
CA LEU A 37 -17.85 2.87 -0.39
C LEU A 37 -18.28 2.63 1.06
N VAL A 38 -17.34 2.27 1.94
CA VAL A 38 -17.62 2.05 3.38
C VAL A 38 -18.16 3.32 4.04
N LEU A 39 -17.56 4.49 3.76
CA LEU A 39 -18.05 5.78 4.25
C LEU A 39 -19.46 6.10 3.75
N SER A 40 -19.73 5.82 2.47
CA SER A 40 -21.06 6.00 1.87
C SER A 40 -22.12 5.07 2.48
N ILE A 41 -21.75 3.82 2.78
CA ILE A 41 -22.61 2.85 3.48
C ILE A 41 -22.91 3.37 4.88
N ARG A 42 -21.87 3.77 5.64
CA ARG A 42 -22.01 4.30 7.00
C ARG A 42 -22.90 5.53 7.04
N GLN A 43 -22.72 6.47 6.12
CA GLN A 43 -23.55 7.67 6.04
C GLN A 43 -25.03 7.33 5.79
N LYS A 44 -25.32 6.43 4.85
CA LYS A 44 -26.71 6.01 4.58
C LYS A 44 -27.34 5.28 5.74
N TRP A 45 -26.55 4.50 6.48
CA TRP A 45 -27.00 3.82 7.69
C TRP A 45 -27.41 4.82 8.78
N THR A 46 -26.54 5.79 9.08
CA THR A 46 -26.82 6.82 10.11
C THR A 46 -28.07 7.65 9.79
N LEU A 47 -28.40 7.82 8.50
CA LEU A 47 -29.57 8.58 8.06
C LEU A 47 -30.88 7.80 8.10
N LYS A 48 -30.85 6.48 8.33
CA LYS A 48 -32.03 5.62 8.34
C LYS A 48 -32.05 4.73 9.58
N ASP A 49 -32.66 5.22 10.65
CA ASP A 49 -33.10 4.38 11.77
C ASP A 49 -34.04 3.28 11.20
N ASN A 50 -33.70 2.01 11.39
CA ASN A 50 -34.47 0.81 11.00
C ASN A 50 -34.33 0.30 9.55
N GLN A 51 -33.14 0.30 8.95
CA GLN A 51 -32.91 -0.56 7.78
C GLN A 51 -32.72 -2.04 8.19
N ASP A 52 -33.49 -2.92 7.55
CA ASP A 52 -33.27 -4.36 7.62
C ASP A 52 -31.90 -4.71 7.02
N VAL A 53 -31.06 -5.34 7.84
CA VAL A 53 -29.67 -5.69 7.53
C VAL A 53 -29.56 -7.12 7.01
N GLU A 54 -30.56 -7.96 7.26
CA GLU A 54 -30.50 -9.39 6.97
C GLU A 54 -30.19 -9.69 5.49
N PRO A 55 -30.70 -8.93 4.49
CA PRO A 55 -30.36 -9.14 3.08
C PRO A 55 -28.87 -8.94 2.75
N TYR A 56 -28.13 -8.20 3.58
CA TYR A 56 -26.74 -7.82 3.31
C TYR A 56 -25.71 -8.68 4.04
N LYS A 57 -26.14 -9.45 5.04
CA LYS A 57 -25.28 -10.20 5.96
C LYS A 57 -24.32 -11.14 5.24
N ASN A 58 -24.80 -11.87 4.23
CA ASN A 58 -23.96 -12.80 3.46
C ASN A 58 -22.88 -12.07 2.64
N LYS A 59 -23.24 -10.94 2.00
CA LYS A 59 -22.29 -10.12 1.23
C LYS A 59 -21.23 -9.50 2.14
N ILE A 60 -21.66 -8.95 3.28
CA ILE A 60 -20.75 -8.38 4.29
C ILE A 60 -19.81 -9.46 4.85
N ALA A 61 -20.33 -10.63 5.21
CA ALA A 61 -19.51 -11.73 5.71
C ALA A 61 -18.48 -12.19 4.67
N ARG A 62 -18.86 -12.24 3.38
CA ARG A 62 -17.93 -12.55 2.29
C ARG A 62 -16.84 -11.50 2.17
N VAL A 63 -17.18 -10.21 2.14
CA VAL A 63 -16.19 -9.12 2.10
C VAL A 63 -15.20 -9.25 3.26
N LEU A 64 -15.71 -9.41 4.48
CA LEU A 64 -14.87 -9.54 5.69
C LEU A 64 -13.99 -10.79 5.66
N SER A 65 -14.40 -11.86 5.01
CA SER A 65 -13.59 -13.09 4.91
C SER A 65 -12.31 -12.90 4.09
N TYR A 66 -12.23 -11.87 3.26
CA TYR A 66 -11.04 -11.57 2.46
C TYR A 66 -10.06 -10.62 3.15
N ASP A 67 -10.44 -9.99 4.27
CA ASP A 67 -9.65 -8.91 4.89
C ASP A 67 -8.25 -9.39 5.28
N SER A 68 -8.11 -10.59 5.84
CA SER A 68 -6.79 -11.13 6.20
C SER A 68 -5.87 -11.36 4.99
N ALA A 69 -6.44 -11.73 3.84
CA ALA A 69 -5.66 -11.94 2.62
C ALA A 69 -5.21 -10.59 2.02
N ILE A 70 -6.11 -9.61 2.02
CA ILE A 70 -5.82 -8.24 1.59
C ILE A 70 -4.73 -7.61 2.47
N GLU A 71 -4.83 -7.75 3.79
CA GLU A 71 -3.82 -7.29 4.74
C GLU A 71 -2.45 -7.92 4.47
N ALA A 72 -2.40 -9.21 4.17
CA ALA A 72 -1.14 -9.90 3.84
C ALA A 72 -0.47 -9.30 2.59
N VAL A 73 -1.24 -8.95 1.55
CA VAL A 73 -0.72 -8.28 0.34
C VAL A 73 -0.16 -6.91 0.67
N ILE A 74 -0.88 -6.10 1.45
CA ILE A 74 -0.42 -4.78 1.88
C ILE A 74 0.89 -4.89 2.67
N HIS A 75 0.97 -5.85 3.60
CA HIS A 75 2.17 -6.09 4.40
C HIS A 75 3.36 -6.54 3.53
N LYS A 76 3.13 -7.44 2.56
CA LYS A 76 4.15 -7.88 1.62
C LYS A 76 4.74 -6.70 0.85
N LEU A 77 3.91 -5.86 0.24
CA LEU A 77 4.36 -4.68 -0.51
C LEU A 77 5.11 -3.68 0.37
N LYS A 78 4.65 -3.47 1.61
CA LYS A 78 5.36 -2.64 2.59
C LYS A 78 6.76 -3.19 2.88
N THR A 79 6.88 -4.49 3.16
CA THR A 79 8.17 -5.14 3.43
C THR A 79 9.10 -5.08 2.22
N GLU A 80 8.59 -5.27 1.01
CA GLU A 80 9.38 -5.11 -0.22
C GLU A 80 9.94 -3.69 -0.34
N ALA A 81 9.10 -2.66 -0.16
CA ALA A 81 9.54 -1.26 -0.19
C ALA A 81 10.64 -0.96 0.85
N GLU A 82 10.48 -1.45 2.08
CA GLU A 82 11.47 -1.31 3.16
C GLU A 82 12.82 -1.98 2.79
N GLN A 83 12.78 -3.18 2.19
CA GLN A 83 13.98 -3.88 1.74
C GLN A 83 14.70 -3.14 0.61
N HIS A 84 13.96 -2.58 -0.35
CA HIS A 84 14.53 -1.80 -1.45
C HIS A 84 15.24 -0.53 -0.97
N LEU A 85 14.66 0.16 0.02
CA LEU A 85 15.29 1.31 0.69
C LEU A 85 16.56 0.90 1.44
N GLY A 86 16.51 -0.22 2.17
CA GLY A 86 17.65 -0.77 2.90
C GLY A 86 18.83 -1.12 1.98
N LYS A 87 18.58 -1.83 0.87
CA LYS A 87 19.61 -2.17 -0.13
C LYS A 87 20.23 -0.91 -0.76
N SER A 88 19.42 0.09 -1.05
CA SER A 88 19.90 1.38 -1.59
C SER A 88 20.78 2.13 -0.59
N ALA A 89 20.41 2.13 0.70
CA ALA A 89 21.22 2.73 1.76
C ALA A 89 22.55 1.99 1.98
N GLN A 90 22.55 0.66 1.88
CA GLN A 90 23.77 -0.16 1.99
C GLN A 90 24.70 0.06 0.79
N ALA A 91 24.17 0.10 -0.44
CA ALA A 91 24.94 0.40 -1.65
C ALA A 91 25.58 1.79 -1.60
N LYS A 92 24.87 2.80 -1.07
CA LYS A 92 25.43 4.15 -0.85
C LYS A 92 26.57 4.15 0.17
N ARG A 93 26.44 3.41 1.28
CA ARG A 93 27.53 3.27 2.27
C ARG A 93 28.75 2.55 1.72
N GLN A 94 28.54 1.50 0.92
CA GLN A 94 29.64 0.79 0.26
C GLN A 94 30.36 1.70 -0.73
N ARG A 95 29.65 2.46 -1.58
CA ARG A 95 30.29 3.45 -2.48
C ARG A 95 31.09 4.50 -1.72
N ALA A 96 30.56 5.04 -0.62
CA ALA A 96 31.28 6.02 0.20
C ALA A 96 32.54 5.46 0.89
N ALA A 97 32.61 4.15 1.14
CA ALA A 97 33.79 3.50 1.72
C ALA A 97 34.88 3.19 0.67
N TYR A 98 34.52 3.17 -0.62
CA TYR A 98 35.43 2.90 -1.75
C TYR A 98 35.75 4.14 -2.60
N GLU A 99 35.03 5.26 -2.42
CA GLU A 99 35.47 6.55 -2.96
C GLU A 99 36.75 6.99 -2.21
N PRO A 100 37.88 7.21 -2.91
CA PRO A 100 39.08 7.66 -2.25
C PRO A 100 38.79 9.03 -1.65
N GLN A 101 39.01 9.18 -0.34
CA GLN A 101 39.07 10.48 0.31
C GLN A 101 40.09 11.31 -0.47
N VAL A 102 39.60 12.20 -1.34
CA VAL A 102 40.42 13.27 -1.92
C VAL A 102 40.79 14.14 -0.73
N SER A 103 41.93 13.82 -0.12
CA SER A 103 42.54 14.59 0.94
C SER A 103 42.88 15.96 0.34
N PRO A 104 42.31 17.08 0.80
CA PRO A 104 42.54 18.40 0.23
C PRO A 104 43.87 19.01 0.68
N ASP A 105 44.92 18.20 0.84
CA ASP A 105 46.22 18.60 1.43
C ASP A 105 47.43 18.31 0.53
N ALA A 106 47.22 18.02 -0.76
CA ALA A 106 48.30 17.70 -1.70
C ALA A 106 48.62 18.82 -2.71
N PHE A 107 48.52 20.09 -2.33
CA PHE A 107 49.05 21.20 -3.13
C PHE A 107 50.03 22.06 -2.32
N MET A 108 51.18 21.48 -2.01
CA MET A 108 52.35 22.21 -1.53
C MET A 108 53.61 21.79 -2.30
N PHE A 109 54.24 22.79 -2.94
CA PHE A 109 55.53 22.84 -3.64
C PHE A 109 55.58 22.22 -5.04
N ASP A 110 56.11 22.89 -6.09
CA ASP A 110 57.41 23.57 -6.15
C ASP A 110 57.36 24.79 -7.10
N LYS A 111 57.76 25.98 -6.63
CA LYS A 111 58.25 27.06 -7.51
C LYS A 111 59.74 27.16 -7.27
N LYS A 112 60.51 26.54 -8.16
CA LYS A 112 61.95 26.73 -8.26
C LYS A 112 62.26 27.70 -9.40
N ASN A 113 63.01 28.74 -9.02
CA ASN A 113 63.94 29.61 -9.77
C ASN A 113 63.55 30.09 -11.17
#